data_AF-M3GBW8-F1
#
_entry.id   AF-M3GBW8-F1
#
_cell.length_a   1.000
_cell.length_b   1.000
_cell.length_c   1.000
_cell.angle_alpha   90.00
_cell.angle_beta   90.00
_cell.angle_gamma   90.00
#
_symmetry.space_group_name_H-M   'P 1'
#
loop_
_entity.id
_entity.type
_entity.pdbx_description
1 polymer ?
#
loop_
_entity_poly.entity_id
_entity_poly.type
_entity_poly.pdbx_seq_one_letter_code
_entity_poly.pdbx_strand_id
1 'polypeptide(L)'
;DQKQKEVEYQEELRLQRLKESEHLDQIERLKIQLFGRRTEKWSQIEKDQGILFNEIESSVQEDSPEPEEESLFTPVKSHTRKKTGRKPFPDYFPRITILHDIPESEKTCSCGHGLTRIGEESSEKLDIIPAKIQVEVHVRPKYACKKCEGTSDETLPVVKIAPVYNQIAEKSMLSSGFLAYTITQKFADALRFTDKLGFSRDRE
;
A
#
# COMPACT_ATOMS: atom_id res chain seq x y z
N ASP A 1 15.46 69.40 8.71
CA ASP A 1 13.97 69.49 8.67
C ASP A 1 13.37 68.94 7.39
N GLN A 2 13.37 69.64 6.25
CA GLN A 2 12.67 69.15 5.03
C GLN A 2 13.28 67.86 4.44
N LYS A 3 14.61 67.76 4.34
CA LYS A 3 15.30 66.55 3.86
C LYS A 3 15.11 65.34 4.79
N GLN A 4 14.99 65.57 6.10
CA GLN A 4 14.74 64.50 7.07
C GLN A 4 13.30 63.99 6.93
N LYS A 5 12.34 64.91 6.78
CA LYS A 5 10.94 64.55 6.50
C LYS A 5 10.77 63.80 5.18
N GLU A 6 11.55 64.14 4.15
CA GLU A 6 11.57 63.39 2.88
C GLU A 6 12.11 61.97 3.06
N VAL A 7 13.16 61.78 3.85
CA VAL A 7 13.72 60.45 4.13
C VAL A 7 12.75 59.61 4.96
N GLU A 8 12.17 60.17 6.02
CA GLU A 8 11.15 59.52 6.84
C GLU A 8 9.94 59.10 5.99
N TYR A 9 9.47 59.97 5.10
CA TYR A 9 8.39 59.65 4.18
C TYR A 9 8.73 58.51 3.21
N GLN A 10 9.97 58.45 2.70
CA GLN A 10 10.42 57.36 1.83
C GLN A 10 10.53 56.03 2.59
N GLU A 11 10.96 56.07 3.85
CA GLU A 11 11.01 54.88 4.71
C GLU A 11 9.61 54.36 5.04
N GLU A 12 8.66 55.25 5.35
CA GLU A 12 7.25 54.89 5.55
C GLU A 12 6.66 54.24 4.29
N LEU A 13 6.92 54.82 3.11
CA LEU A 13 6.48 54.27 1.83
C LEU A 13 7.06 52.87 1.56
N ARG A 14 8.33 52.66 1.93
CA ARG A 14 9.00 51.37 1.80
C ARG A 14 8.39 50.33 2.74
N LEU A 15 8.10 50.70 3.98
CA LEU A 15 7.45 49.83 4.95
C LEU A 15 6.04 49.46 4.51
N GLN A 16 5.29 50.39 3.92
CA GLN A 16 3.97 50.11 3.35
C GLN A 16 4.05 49.08 2.22
N ARG A 17 4.97 49.24 1.27
CA ARG A 17 5.16 48.29 0.16
C ARG A 17 5.55 46.89 0.63
N LEU A 18 6.37 46.79 1.68
CA LEU A 18 6.74 45.49 2.27
C LEU A 18 5.52 44.80 2.87
N LYS A 19 4.71 45.51 3.65
CA LYS A 19 3.46 44.98 4.19
C LYS A 19 2.50 44.56 3.08
N GLU A 20 2.38 45.35 2.01
CA GLU A 20 1.58 44.99 0.84
C GLU A 20 2.06 43.69 0.20
N SER A 21 3.38 43.50 0.01
CA SER A 21 3.91 42.24 -0.53
C SER A 21 3.62 41.04 0.39
N GLU A 22 3.81 41.18 1.70
CA GLU A 22 3.51 40.11 2.66
C GLU A 22 2.03 39.74 2.65
N HIS A 23 1.14 40.72 2.56
CA HIS A 23 -0.30 40.48 2.47
C HIS A 23 -0.71 39.83 1.15
N LEU A 24 -0.09 40.21 0.03
CA LEU A 24 -0.33 39.56 -1.26
C LEU A 24 0.09 38.09 -1.24
N ASP A 25 1.26 37.78 -0.68
CA ASP A 25 1.75 36.40 -0.51
C ASP A 25 0.81 35.57 0.38
N GLN A 26 0.31 36.16 1.46
CA GLN A 26 -0.69 35.52 2.34
C GLN A 26 -2.00 35.25 1.61
N ILE A 27 -2.49 36.20 0.82
CA ILE A 27 -3.71 36.04 0.02
C ILE A 27 -3.51 34.95 -1.04
N GLU A 28 -2.35 34.89 -1.69
CA GLU A 28 -2.05 33.84 -2.66
C GLU A 28 -2.04 32.45 -2.01
N ARG A 29 -1.39 32.30 -0.85
CA ARG A 29 -1.43 31.05 -0.06
C ARG A 29 -2.85 30.67 0.34
N LEU A 30 -3.65 31.63 0.81
CA LEU A 30 -5.04 31.38 1.18
C LEU A 30 -5.89 31.01 -0.04
N LYS A 31 -5.67 31.65 -1.19
CA LYS A 31 -6.33 31.28 -2.45
C LYS A 31 -5.94 29.86 -2.88
N ILE A 32 -4.69 29.47 -2.71
CA ILE A 32 -4.24 28.09 -2.96
C ILE A 32 -4.87 27.11 -1.94
N GLN A 33 -5.06 27.50 -0.68
CA GLN A 33 -5.72 26.64 0.31
C GLN A 33 -7.24 26.51 0.10
N LEU A 34 -7.92 27.59 -0.30
CA LEU A 34 -9.37 27.65 -0.47
C LEU A 34 -9.83 27.17 -1.85
N PHE A 35 -9.14 27.62 -2.89
CA PHE A 35 -9.49 27.40 -4.31
C PHE A 35 -8.41 26.63 -5.07
N GLY A 36 -7.24 26.43 -4.48
CA GLY A 36 -6.25 25.54 -5.04
C GLY A 36 -6.75 24.11 -4.96
N ARG A 37 -6.24 23.30 -5.88
CA ARG A 37 -6.69 21.93 -6.07
C ARG A 37 -6.29 21.13 -4.83
N ARG A 38 -7.28 20.59 -4.12
CA ARG A 38 -7.05 19.68 -2.98
C ARG A 38 -6.39 18.35 -3.39
N THR A 39 -6.45 18.03 -4.68
CA THR A 39 -5.85 16.85 -5.32
C THR A 39 -4.58 17.22 -6.07
N GLU A 40 -3.56 16.38 -6.03
CA GLU A 40 -2.25 16.54 -6.70
C GLU A 40 -2.35 16.37 -8.23
N LYS A 41 -3.35 16.97 -8.87
CA LYS A 41 -3.45 17.01 -10.34
C LYS A 41 -2.65 18.19 -10.85
N TRP A 42 -1.36 17.92 -11.08
CA TRP A 42 -0.35 18.81 -11.64
C TRP A 42 -0.85 19.52 -12.90
N SER A 43 -0.67 20.84 -12.97
CA SER A 43 -0.88 21.62 -14.19
C SER A 43 0.16 21.22 -15.25
N GLN A 44 -0.17 21.37 -16.55
CA GLN A 44 0.70 20.96 -17.66
C GLN A 44 2.14 21.51 -17.57
N ILE A 45 2.32 22.64 -16.89
CA ILE A 45 3.60 23.34 -16.70
C ILE A 45 4.38 22.77 -15.50
N GLU A 46 3.70 22.41 -14.41
CA GLU A 46 4.34 21.77 -13.26
C GLU A 46 4.74 20.31 -13.58
N LYS A 47 4.03 19.68 -14.53
CA LYS A 47 4.40 18.35 -15.06
C LYS A 47 5.84 18.32 -15.61
N ASP A 48 6.31 19.44 -16.14
CA ASP A 48 7.63 19.52 -16.75
C ASP A 48 8.75 19.67 -15.71
N GLN A 49 8.46 20.09 -14.47
CA GLN A 49 9.50 20.36 -13.46
C GLN A 49 9.43 19.52 -12.19
N GLY A 50 8.27 19.15 -11.66
CA GLY A 50 8.19 18.46 -10.35
C GLY A 50 7.81 16.97 -10.39
N ILE A 51 7.53 16.40 -11.56
CA ILE A 51 7.38 14.93 -11.74
C ILE A 51 8.74 14.22 -11.75
N LEU A 52 9.83 14.86 -11.34
CA LEU A 52 11.12 14.15 -11.28
C LEU A 52 11.20 13.17 -10.11
N PHE A 53 10.42 13.36 -9.02
CA PHE A 53 10.71 12.63 -7.78
C PHE A 53 9.50 12.07 -6.98
N ASN A 54 8.25 12.38 -7.32
CA ASN A 54 7.12 12.10 -6.40
C ASN A 54 5.93 11.37 -7.03
N GLU A 55 6.08 10.06 -7.21
CA GLU A 55 5.12 9.23 -7.98
C GLU A 55 4.28 8.26 -7.14
N ILE A 56 4.59 8.09 -5.86
CA ILE A 56 3.79 7.20 -4.99
C ILE A 56 2.44 7.84 -4.67
N GLU A 57 2.43 9.14 -4.37
CA GLU A 57 1.22 9.87 -3.96
C GLU A 57 0.23 10.07 -5.12
N SER A 58 0.72 10.21 -6.35
CA SER A 58 -0.12 10.36 -7.55
C SER A 58 -0.90 9.09 -7.95
N SER A 59 -0.39 7.90 -7.63
CA SER A 59 -1.03 6.63 -7.99
C SER A 59 -2.21 6.23 -7.09
N VAL A 60 -2.31 6.80 -5.88
CA VAL A 60 -3.35 6.45 -4.91
C VAL A 60 -4.64 7.27 -5.11
N GLN A 61 -4.58 8.41 -5.79
CA GLN A 61 -5.73 9.32 -5.99
C GLN A 61 -6.61 9.02 -7.21
N GLU A 62 -6.24 8.08 -8.09
CA GLU A 62 -6.99 7.85 -9.35
C GLU A 62 -8.25 6.98 -9.20
N ASP A 63 -8.48 6.33 -8.05
CA ASP A 63 -9.51 5.27 -7.91
C ASP A 63 -10.80 5.64 -7.15
N SER A 64 -11.11 6.93 -6.92
CA SER A 64 -12.38 7.31 -6.29
C SER A 64 -13.08 8.46 -6.99
N PRO A 65 -14.15 8.21 -7.79
CA PRO A 65 -15.07 9.28 -8.16
C PRO A 65 -15.90 9.69 -6.93
N GLU A 66 -15.90 10.99 -6.61
CA GLU A 66 -16.85 11.58 -5.67
C GLU A 66 -18.28 11.48 -6.27
N PRO A 67 -19.27 10.92 -5.55
CA PRO A 67 -20.64 10.90 -6.03
C PRO A 67 -21.26 12.29 -5.91
N GLU A 68 -21.76 12.82 -7.03
CA GLU A 68 -22.64 14.00 -7.05
C GLU A 68 -23.94 13.67 -6.30
N GLU A 69 -24.26 14.48 -5.29
CA GLU A 69 -25.49 14.34 -4.50
C GLU A 69 -26.70 14.85 -5.30
N GLU A 70 -27.32 13.98 -6.09
CA GLU A 70 -28.70 14.15 -6.52
C GLU A 70 -29.56 13.02 -5.94
N SER A 71 -30.38 13.39 -4.96
CA SER A 71 -31.36 12.50 -4.36
C SER A 71 -32.69 12.60 -5.10
N LEU A 72 -33.07 11.55 -5.83
CA LEU A 72 -34.46 11.17 -6.04
C LEU A 72 -34.56 9.64 -5.99
N PHE A 73 -35.27 9.16 -4.97
CA PHE A 73 -35.46 7.75 -4.66
C PHE A 73 -35.95 6.94 -5.87
N THR A 74 -35.03 6.21 -6.51
CA THR A 74 -35.36 5.08 -7.39
C THR A 74 -35.29 3.77 -6.58
N PRO A 75 -36.29 2.87 -6.66
CA PRO A 75 -36.23 1.58 -5.97
C PRO A 75 -35.18 0.69 -6.63
N VAL A 76 -34.00 0.61 -6.00
CA VAL A 76 -32.87 -0.21 -6.43
C VAL A 76 -33.17 -1.67 -6.11
N LYS A 77 -33.25 -2.53 -7.13
CA LYS A 77 -33.34 -4.00 -6.96
C LYS A 77 -32.13 -4.49 -6.17
N SER A 78 -32.33 -5.44 -5.25
CA SER A 78 -31.27 -6.02 -4.42
C SER A 78 -30.10 -6.51 -5.28
N HIS A 79 -29.01 -5.75 -5.30
CA HIS A 79 -27.79 -6.17 -5.95
C HIS A 79 -27.11 -7.23 -5.07
N THR A 80 -26.89 -8.42 -5.62
CA THR A 80 -26.01 -9.40 -4.98
C THR A 80 -24.60 -8.82 -5.02
N ARG A 81 -24.11 -8.33 -3.88
CA ARG A 81 -22.75 -7.79 -3.77
C ARG A 81 -21.76 -8.89 -4.17
N LYS A 82 -21.07 -8.73 -5.30
CA LYS A 82 -19.97 -9.63 -5.68
C LYS A 82 -19.01 -9.68 -4.50
N LYS A 83 -18.61 -10.88 -4.07
CA LYS A 83 -17.68 -11.05 -2.96
C LYS A 83 -16.36 -10.34 -3.32
N THR A 84 -16.08 -9.22 -2.65
CA THR A 84 -14.81 -8.50 -2.75
C THR A 84 -13.74 -9.32 -2.03
N GLY A 85 -13.18 -10.29 -2.75
CA GLY A 85 -12.00 -11.05 -2.34
C GLY A 85 -10.81 -10.69 -3.21
N ARG A 86 -9.59 -10.91 -2.70
CA ARG A 86 -8.38 -10.83 -3.52
C ARG A 86 -8.47 -11.86 -4.63
N LYS A 87 -8.20 -11.44 -5.87
CA LYS A 87 -8.12 -12.36 -7.00
C LYS A 87 -6.83 -13.19 -6.86
N PRO A 88 -6.87 -14.51 -7.11
CA PRO A 88 -5.66 -15.32 -7.15
C PRO A 88 -4.74 -14.83 -8.26
N PHE A 89 -3.45 -15.15 -8.14
CA PHE A 89 -2.51 -14.84 -9.21
C PHE A 89 -2.79 -15.72 -10.44
N PRO A 90 -2.52 -15.22 -11.66
CA PRO A 90 -2.67 -16.02 -12.88
C PRO A 90 -1.83 -17.30 -12.87
N ASP A 91 -2.39 -18.37 -13.44
CA ASP A 91 -1.75 -19.70 -13.46
C ASP A 91 -0.50 -19.82 -14.33
N TYR A 92 -0.24 -18.83 -15.20
CA TYR A 92 0.94 -18.83 -16.07
C TYR A 92 2.23 -18.46 -15.33
N PHE A 93 2.14 -17.90 -14.12
CA PHE A 93 3.34 -17.62 -13.32
C PHE A 93 3.86 -18.91 -12.66
N PRO A 94 5.19 -19.16 -12.68
CA PRO A 94 5.76 -20.32 -12.02
C PRO A 94 5.51 -20.24 -10.50
N ARG A 95 4.95 -21.32 -9.93
CA ARG A 95 4.68 -21.44 -8.49
C ARG A 95 5.80 -22.21 -7.79
N ILE A 96 6.37 -21.63 -6.73
CA ILE A 96 7.37 -22.27 -5.87
C ILE A 96 6.75 -22.52 -4.50
N THR A 97 6.70 -23.77 -4.07
CA THR A 97 6.14 -24.13 -2.76
C THR A 97 7.21 -24.03 -1.68
N ILE A 98 6.98 -23.20 -0.67
CA ILE A 98 7.86 -23.04 0.50
C ILE A 98 7.12 -23.64 1.70
N LEU A 99 7.65 -24.75 2.22
CA LEU A 99 7.04 -25.48 3.33
C LEU A 99 7.61 -24.99 4.66
N HIS A 100 6.72 -24.46 5.51
CA HIS A 100 7.03 -24.02 6.86
C HIS A 100 6.53 -25.08 7.84
N ASP A 101 7.38 -26.04 8.17
CA ASP A 101 7.07 -27.11 9.12
C ASP A 101 7.46 -26.76 10.55
N ILE A 102 6.84 -27.48 11.48
CA ILE A 102 7.19 -27.51 12.88
C ILE A 102 8.40 -28.44 13.06
N PRO A 103 9.34 -28.17 13.98
CA PRO A 103 10.44 -29.07 14.28
C PRO A 103 9.95 -30.46 14.71
N GLU A 104 10.73 -31.51 14.41
CA GLU A 104 10.36 -32.91 14.70
C GLU A 104 10.10 -33.17 16.19
N SER A 105 10.80 -32.47 17.08
CA SER A 105 10.59 -32.53 18.53
C SER A 105 9.16 -32.17 18.94
N GLU A 106 8.54 -31.21 18.26
CA GLU A 106 7.20 -30.72 18.56
C GLU A 106 6.10 -31.54 17.84
N LYS A 107 6.47 -32.45 16.93
CA LYS A 107 5.56 -33.39 16.26
C LYS A 107 5.06 -34.53 17.16
N THR A 108 5.46 -34.52 18.43
CA THR A 108 4.97 -35.46 19.44
C THR A 108 3.93 -34.78 20.33
N CYS A 109 2.83 -35.47 20.58
CA CYS A 109 1.81 -35.04 21.55
C CYS A 109 2.21 -35.49 22.96
N SER A 110 1.77 -34.79 24.00
CA SER A 110 2.04 -35.17 25.40
C SER A 110 1.45 -36.53 25.79
N CYS A 111 0.43 -37.01 25.05
CA CYS A 111 -0.08 -38.38 25.17
C CYS A 111 0.87 -39.45 24.59
N GLY A 112 2.07 -39.08 24.13
CA GLY A 112 3.10 -39.97 23.60
C GLY A 112 2.87 -40.45 22.16
N HIS A 113 1.85 -39.94 21.46
CA HIS A 113 1.56 -40.30 20.07
C HIS A 113 2.05 -39.22 19.10
N GLY A 114 2.46 -39.65 17.90
CA GLY A 114 2.83 -38.75 16.81
C GLY A 114 1.64 -37.95 16.29
N LEU A 115 1.84 -36.66 16.04
CA LEU A 115 0.82 -35.80 15.45
C LEU A 115 0.61 -36.14 13.98
N THR A 116 -0.65 -36.15 13.55
CA THR A 116 -1.01 -36.38 12.15
C THR A 116 -1.31 -35.05 11.47
N ARG A 117 -0.93 -34.91 10.19
CA ARG A 117 -1.31 -33.75 9.37
C ARG A 117 -2.81 -33.79 9.08
N ILE A 118 -3.56 -32.77 9.52
CA ILE A 118 -5.01 -32.67 9.36
C ILE A 118 -5.39 -31.76 8.20
N GLY A 119 -4.58 -30.72 7.97
CA GLY A 119 -4.81 -29.78 6.89
C GLY A 119 -3.59 -28.91 6.68
N GLU A 120 -3.76 -27.85 5.91
CA GLU A 120 -2.71 -26.89 5.64
C GLU A 120 -3.30 -25.50 5.46
N GLU A 121 -2.49 -24.49 5.77
CA GLU A 121 -2.77 -23.10 5.46
C GLU A 121 -1.80 -22.66 4.36
N SER A 122 -2.33 -22.33 3.20
CA SER A 122 -1.56 -21.85 2.05
C SER A 122 -1.73 -20.35 1.87
N SER A 123 -0.65 -19.62 1.62
CA SER A 123 -0.67 -18.20 1.27
C SER A 123 0.21 -17.95 0.06
N GLU A 124 -0.34 -17.31 -0.98
CA GLU A 124 0.38 -16.97 -2.20
C GLU A 124 0.99 -15.56 -2.11
N LYS A 125 2.22 -15.42 -2.58
CA LYS A 125 2.93 -14.15 -2.67
C LYS A 125 3.65 -14.00 -4.00
N LEU A 126 3.64 -12.80 -4.56
CA LEU A 126 4.36 -12.47 -5.78
C LEU A 126 5.81 -12.11 -5.46
N ASP A 127 6.75 -12.76 -6.09
CA ASP A 127 8.19 -12.54 -5.94
C ASP A 127 8.85 -12.20 -7.28
N ILE A 128 9.94 -11.44 -7.21
CA ILE A 128 10.77 -11.08 -8.37
C ILE A 128 12.20 -11.55 -8.11
N ILE A 129 12.64 -12.50 -8.93
CA ILE A 129 14.05 -12.73 -9.19
C ILE A 129 14.41 -11.81 -10.37
N PRO A 130 15.54 -11.09 -10.38
CA PRO A 130 15.90 -10.25 -11.52
C PRO A 130 15.71 -11.00 -12.86
N ALA A 131 14.82 -10.48 -13.71
CA ALA A 131 14.33 -11.05 -14.99
C ALA A 131 13.20 -12.11 -14.95
N LYS A 132 12.71 -12.56 -13.79
CA LYS A 132 11.61 -13.55 -13.68
C LYS A 132 10.65 -13.20 -12.54
N ILE A 133 9.36 -13.24 -12.85
CA ILE A 133 8.28 -13.12 -11.86
C ILE A 133 7.82 -14.53 -11.50
N GLN A 134 7.65 -14.79 -10.21
CA GLN A 134 7.21 -16.08 -9.69
C GLN A 134 6.24 -15.90 -8.53
N VAL A 135 5.48 -16.93 -8.21
CA VAL A 135 4.55 -16.95 -7.07
C VAL A 135 5.07 -17.91 -6.01
N GLU A 136 5.44 -17.38 -4.85
CA GLU A 136 5.80 -18.15 -3.66
C GLU A 136 4.52 -18.62 -2.96
N VAL A 137 4.29 -19.93 -2.90
CA VAL A 137 3.18 -20.54 -2.18
C VAL A 137 3.72 -21.03 -0.84
N HIS A 138 3.46 -20.25 0.22
CA HIS A 138 3.83 -20.62 1.57
C HIS A 138 2.80 -21.59 2.15
N VAL A 139 3.24 -22.81 2.45
CA VAL A 139 2.40 -23.87 3.02
C VAL A 139 2.78 -24.10 4.47
N ARG A 140 1.81 -23.95 5.36
CA ARG A 140 1.93 -24.22 6.81
C ARG A 140 1.04 -25.42 7.16
N PRO A 141 1.60 -26.64 7.28
CA PRO A 141 0.84 -27.81 7.66
C PRO A 141 0.28 -27.68 9.08
N LYS A 142 -0.95 -28.15 9.28
CA LYS A 142 -1.64 -28.21 10.57
C LYS A 142 -1.58 -29.63 11.11
N TYR A 143 -1.12 -29.78 12.34
CA TYR A 143 -0.94 -31.05 13.01
C TYR A 143 -1.88 -31.16 14.22
N ALA A 144 -2.55 -32.30 14.38
CA ALA A 144 -3.20 -32.63 15.65
C ALA A 144 -3.14 -34.12 15.95
N CYS A 145 -3.40 -34.47 17.21
CA CYS A 145 -3.37 -35.85 17.67
C CYS A 145 -4.75 -36.51 17.47
N LYS A 146 -4.80 -37.63 16.74
CA LYS A 146 -6.05 -38.37 16.56
C LYS A 146 -6.52 -39.14 17.79
N LYS A 147 -5.62 -39.41 18.75
CA LYS A 147 -5.91 -40.29 19.89
C LYS A 147 -6.52 -39.56 21.08
N CYS A 148 -5.98 -38.39 21.41
CA CYS A 148 -6.49 -37.58 22.52
C CYS A 148 -7.37 -36.41 22.07
N GLU A 149 -7.42 -36.11 20.76
CA GLU A 149 -8.16 -34.96 20.19
C GLU A 149 -7.85 -33.60 20.85
N GLY A 150 -6.72 -33.50 21.58
CA GLY A 150 -6.33 -32.30 22.32
C GLY A 150 -6.74 -32.28 23.81
N THR A 151 -7.44 -33.30 24.31
CA THR A 151 -7.94 -33.35 25.70
C THR A 151 -6.85 -33.66 26.74
N SER A 152 -5.63 -33.99 26.32
CA SER A 152 -4.57 -34.37 27.27
C SER A 152 -3.99 -33.19 28.05
N ASP A 153 -3.98 -31.98 27.47
CA ASP A 153 -3.34 -30.81 28.08
C ASP A 153 -4.12 -29.52 27.77
N GLU A 154 -4.64 -28.86 28.81
CA GLU A 154 -5.34 -27.57 28.71
C GLU A 154 -4.41 -26.40 28.38
N THR A 155 -3.09 -26.57 28.52
CA THR A 155 -2.09 -25.51 28.32
C THR A 155 -1.57 -25.43 26.88
N LEU A 156 -1.70 -26.49 26.09
CA LEU A 156 -1.20 -26.54 24.71
C LEU A 156 -2.36 -26.42 23.72
N PRO A 157 -2.16 -25.74 22.58
CA PRO A 157 -3.18 -25.65 21.55
C PRO A 157 -3.44 -27.04 20.93
N VAL A 158 -4.73 -27.35 20.73
CA VAL A 158 -5.20 -28.61 20.12
C VAL A 158 -4.55 -28.85 18.74
N VAL A 159 -4.37 -27.78 17.96
CA VAL A 159 -3.73 -27.82 16.65
C VAL A 159 -2.39 -27.10 16.72
N LYS A 160 -1.31 -27.83 16.43
CA LYS A 160 0.02 -27.24 16.29
C LYS A 160 0.24 -26.81 14.84
N ILE A 161 0.68 -25.57 14.66
CA ILE A 161 1.00 -24.97 13.36
C ILE A 161 2.29 -24.17 13.53
N ALA A 162 3.20 -24.24 12.56
CA ALA A 162 4.38 -23.36 12.56
C ALA A 162 3.94 -21.89 12.60
N PRO A 163 4.66 -20.98 13.27
CA PRO A 163 4.32 -19.56 13.26
C PRO A 163 4.32 -18.99 11.82
N VAL A 164 3.66 -17.85 11.62
CA VAL A 164 3.75 -17.14 10.34
C VAL A 164 5.19 -16.67 10.17
N TYR A 165 5.77 -16.88 8.99
CA TYR A 165 7.12 -16.44 8.72
C TYR A 165 7.21 -14.90 8.79
N ASN A 166 8.40 -14.39 9.08
CA ASN A 166 8.62 -12.95 9.24
C ASN A 166 8.43 -12.22 7.91
N GLN A 167 7.56 -11.21 7.91
CA GLN A 167 7.21 -10.42 6.73
C GLN A 167 7.39 -8.93 7.03
N ILE A 168 7.84 -8.17 6.03
CA ILE A 168 7.98 -6.71 6.14
C ILE A 168 6.62 -6.04 6.34
N ALA A 169 5.60 -6.49 5.61
CA ALA A 169 4.24 -5.97 5.69
C ALA A 169 3.24 -7.11 5.91
N GLU A 170 2.48 -7.02 7.00
CA GLU A 170 1.45 -7.98 7.35
C GLU A 170 0.35 -8.02 6.28
N LYS A 171 -0.07 -9.23 5.88
CA LYS A 171 -1.11 -9.47 4.85
C LYS A 171 -0.77 -8.92 3.46
N SER A 172 0.47 -8.53 3.17
CA SER A 172 0.86 -8.14 1.81
C SER A 172 0.81 -9.34 0.84
N MET A 173 0.41 -9.08 -0.40
CA MET A 173 0.48 -10.07 -1.51
C MET A 173 1.88 -10.13 -2.15
N LEU A 174 2.77 -9.23 -1.75
CA LEU A 174 4.10 -9.09 -2.31
C LEU A 174 5.12 -9.76 -1.37
N SER A 175 6.07 -10.49 -1.94
CA SER A 175 7.20 -11.02 -1.18
C SER A 175 8.16 -9.89 -0.80
N SER A 176 9.05 -10.16 0.16
CA SER A 176 10.08 -9.20 0.56
C SER A 176 11.01 -8.84 -0.59
N GLY A 177 11.32 -9.80 -1.46
CA GLY A 177 12.11 -9.59 -2.69
C GLY A 177 11.44 -8.60 -3.64
N PHE A 178 10.13 -8.78 -3.88
CA PHE A 178 9.35 -7.85 -4.71
C PHE A 178 9.33 -6.43 -4.14
N LEU A 179 9.08 -6.30 -2.83
CA LEU A 179 9.06 -4.99 -2.17
C LEU A 179 10.43 -4.31 -2.25
N ALA A 180 11.51 -5.05 -1.97
CA ALA A 180 12.88 -4.54 -2.08
C ALA A 180 13.19 -4.08 -3.51
N TYR A 181 12.84 -4.90 -4.51
CA TYR A 181 13.00 -4.57 -5.92
C TYR A 181 12.25 -3.30 -6.30
N THR A 182 11.01 -3.16 -5.84
CA THR A 182 10.20 -1.96 -6.11
C THR A 182 10.82 -0.71 -5.50
N ILE A 183 11.34 -0.81 -4.27
CA ILE A 183 12.01 0.29 -3.57
C ILE A 183 13.33 0.67 -4.27
N THR A 184 14.17 -0.30 -4.62
CA THR A 184 15.43 -0.03 -5.34
C THR A 184 15.16 0.63 -6.69
N GLN A 185 14.14 0.15 -7.39
CA GLN A 185 13.75 0.72 -8.67
C GLN A 185 13.30 2.16 -8.58
N LYS A 186 12.55 2.52 -7.54
CA LYS A 186 12.12 3.90 -7.34
C LYS A 186 13.29 4.80 -6.93
N PHE A 187 14.04 4.39 -5.90
CA PHE A 187 14.96 5.29 -5.22
C PHE A 187 16.40 5.21 -5.71
N ALA A 188 16.86 4.05 -6.20
CA ALA A 188 18.20 3.89 -6.75
C ALA A 188 18.21 4.11 -8.26
N ASP A 189 17.23 3.56 -8.98
CA ASP A 189 17.20 3.65 -10.45
C ASP A 189 16.40 4.85 -10.97
N ALA A 190 15.76 5.64 -10.08
CA ALA A 190 14.88 6.76 -10.42
C ALA A 190 13.82 6.42 -11.49
N LEU A 191 13.38 5.15 -11.52
CA LEU A 191 12.44 4.66 -12.52
C LEU A 191 11.01 4.90 -12.06
N ARG A 192 10.18 5.31 -13.01
CA ARG A 192 8.82 5.68 -12.68
C ARG A 192 7.93 4.47 -12.35
N PHE A 193 7.02 4.57 -11.39
CA PHE A 193 6.05 3.50 -11.08
C PHE A 193 5.15 3.16 -12.26
N THR A 194 4.75 4.17 -13.03
CA THR A 194 3.83 4.04 -14.16
C THR A 194 4.44 3.28 -15.34
N ASP A 195 5.76 3.27 -15.46
CA ASP A 195 6.44 2.78 -16.66
C ASP A 195 6.66 1.26 -16.63
N LYS A 196 6.45 0.60 -15.48
CA LYS A 196 6.82 -0.81 -15.27
C LYS A 196 5.68 -1.79 -15.25
N LEU A 197 4.48 -1.37 -14.87
CA LEU A 197 3.43 -2.33 -14.54
C LEU A 197 2.56 -2.76 -15.73
N GLY A 198 2.72 -2.18 -16.93
CA GLY A 198 1.88 -2.56 -18.06
C GLY A 198 0.38 -2.49 -17.72
N PHE A 199 -0.01 -1.62 -16.77
CA PHE A 199 -1.39 -1.19 -16.60
C PHE A 199 -1.74 -0.31 -17.80
N SER A 200 -1.77 -0.92 -18.99
CA SER A 200 -2.61 -0.41 -20.06
C SER A 200 -4.00 -0.34 -19.46
N ARG A 201 -4.55 0.88 -19.39
CA ARG A 201 -5.98 1.08 -19.28
C ARG A 201 -6.62 0.25 -20.38
N ASP A 202 -7.07 -0.95 -20.05
CA ASP A 202 -8.11 -1.62 -20.81
C ASP A 202 -9.33 -0.72 -20.66
N ARG A 203 -9.48 0.18 -21.62
CA ARG A 203 -10.62 1.06 -21.81
C ARG A 203 -11.75 0.18 -22.34
N GLU A 204 -12.68 -0.19 -21.46
CA GLU A 204 -14.08 -0.41 -21.83
C GLU A 204 -14.94 0.69 -21.20
#